data_AF-A0A1C6ER32-F1
#
_entry.id   AF-A0A1C6ER32-F1
#
_cell.length_a   1.000
_cell.length_b   1.000
_cell.length_c   1.000
_cell.angle_alpha   90.00
_cell.angle_beta   90.00
_cell.angle_gamma   90.00
#
_symmetry.space_group_name_H-M   'P 1'
#
loop_
_entity.id
_entity.type
_entity.pdbx_description
1 polymer ?
#
loop_
_entity_poly.entity_id
_entity_poly.type
_entity_poly.pdbx_seq_one_letter_code
_entity_poly.pdbx_strand_id
1 'polypeptide(L)'
;MEGKKETLLSAYLSIKNENKDAVVFYQIGGFYQMFYHDALLASRELGIRLLSRAMGGGERAPMCGVPAATVRDYAQKLAGRGFRVVLCAQVREESGACRREITEKVQPEGKPHDLTQEWDAYFKEPPPLPPAPAPAKRGRDKGLMEQLAALDVSRITPMQALEILCAWKERYCGAGDDGLREDM
;
A
#
# COMPACT_ATOMS: atom_id res chain seq x y z
N MET A 1 12.71 27.35 -16.16
CA MET A 1 12.28 25.98 -16.53
C MET A 1 11.63 25.38 -15.30
N GLU A 2 10.31 25.23 -15.31
CA GLU A 2 9.55 24.75 -14.16
C GLU A 2 9.85 23.27 -13.95
N GLY A 3 10.53 22.94 -12.84
CA GLY A 3 10.90 21.57 -12.51
C GLY A 3 9.63 20.74 -12.31
N LYS A 4 9.29 19.93 -13.31
CA LYS A 4 8.17 19.01 -13.26
C LYS A 4 8.43 18.02 -12.13
N LYS A 5 7.78 18.24 -10.98
CA LYS A 5 7.91 17.38 -9.80
C LYS A 5 7.46 15.98 -10.21
N GLU A 6 8.40 15.04 -10.23
CA GLU A 6 8.11 13.65 -10.60
C GLU A 6 7.06 13.09 -9.63
N THR A 7 5.94 12.61 -10.18
CA THR A 7 4.88 12.04 -9.36
C THR A 7 5.22 10.60 -9.04
N LEU A 8 4.63 10.07 -7.96
CA LEU A 8 4.78 8.65 -7.62
C LEU A 8 4.43 7.76 -8.81
N LEU A 9 3.38 8.14 -9.54
CA LEU A 9 2.90 7.42 -10.70
C LEU A 9 3.89 7.45 -11.85
N SER A 10 4.40 8.63 -12.23
CA SER A 10 5.32 8.75 -13.35
C SER A 10 6.61 7.97 -13.10
N ALA A 11 7.12 8.02 -11.86
CA ALA A 11 8.31 7.27 -11.47
C ALA A 11 8.08 5.75 -11.55
N TYR A 12 6.95 5.27 -11.02
CA TYR A 12 6.60 3.85 -11.10
C TYR A 12 6.45 3.38 -12.54
N LEU A 13 5.71 4.13 -13.37
CA LEU A 13 5.50 3.79 -14.77
C LEU A 13 6.80 3.79 -15.58
N SER A 14 7.76 4.67 -15.26
CA SER A 14 9.07 4.68 -15.91
C SER A 14 9.81 3.36 -15.65
N ILE A 15 9.95 2.96 -14.38
CA ILE A 15 10.60 1.70 -14.01
C ILE A 15 9.87 0.51 -14.62
N LYS A 16 8.53 0.54 -14.63
CA LYS A 16 7.73 -0.53 -15.21
C LYS A 16 7.84 -0.60 -16.73
N ASN A 17 7.98 0.51 -17.43
CA ASN A 17 8.17 0.52 -18.88
C ASN A 17 9.53 -0.09 -19.29
N GLU A 18 10.55 0.02 -18.44
CA GLU A 18 11.84 -0.63 -18.63
C GLU A 18 11.83 -2.13 -18.28
N ASN A 19 10.82 -2.60 -17.54
CA ASN A 19 10.72 -3.97 -17.03
C ASN A 19 9.28 -4.50 -17.20
N LYS A 20 8.69 -4.34 -18.39
CA LYS A 20 7.29 -4.68 -18.65
C LYS A 20 6.98 -6.16 -18.39
N ASP A 21 7.95 -7.01 -18.64
CA ASP A 21 7.88 -8.46 -18.48
C ASP A 21 8.03 -8.95 -17.03
N ALA A 22 8.23 -8.05 -16.07
CA ALA A 22 8.43 -8.38 -14.66
C ALA A 22 7.44 -7.66 -13.74
N VAL A 23 7.12 -8.26 -12.60
CA VAL A 23 6.36 -7.61 -11.52
C VAL A 23 7.27 -6.64 -10.78
N VAL A 24 6.91 -5.35 -10.75
CA VAL A 24 7.72 -4.31 -10.09
C VAL A 24 7.22 -4.08 -8.67
N PHE A 25 8.03 -4.44 -7.70
CA PHE A 25 7.87 -4.10 -6.29
C PHE A 25 8.53 -2.75 -6.06
N TYR A 26 7.74 -1.74 -5.76
CA TYR A 26 8.21 -0.36 -5.65
C TYR A 26 8.15 0.13 -4.20
N GLN A 27 9.31 0.46 -3.62
CA GLN A 27 9.40 0.82 -2.21
C GLN A 27 8.87 2.23 -1.93
N ILE A 28 7.94 2.31 -0.97
CA ILE A 28 7.37 3.55 -0.46
C ILE A 28 7.35 3.45 1.06
N GLY A 29 8.33 4.06 1.71
CA GLY A 29 8.49 3.94 3.17
C GLY A 29 8.77 2.50 3.61
N GLY A 30 7.97 1.99 4.56
CA GLY A 30 8.13 0.65 5.13
C GLY A 30 7.53 -0.50 4.30
N PHE A 31 7.04 -0.23 3.09
CA PHE A 31 6.35 -1.20 2.25
C PHE A 31 6.89 -1.21 0.83
N TYR A 32 6.84 -2.37 0.19
CA TYR A 32 6.88 -2.48 -1.27
C TYR A 32 5.46 -2.56 -1.79
N GLN A 33 5.16 -1.74 -2.79
CA GLN A 33 3.83 -1.64 -3.37
C GLN A 33 3.90 -1.94 -4.86
N MET A 34 2.85 -2.58 -5.35
CA MET A 34 2.61 -2.87 -6.76
C MET A 34 1.32 -2.16 -7.17
N PHE A 35 1.24 -1.75 -8.44
CA PHE A 35 0.12 -0.98 -8.96
C PHE A 35 -0.43 -1.62 -10.24
N TYR A 36 -1.65 -1.25 -10.64
CA TYR A 36 -2.24 -1.66 -11.92
C TYR A 36 -2.27 -3.19 -12.07
N HIS A 37 -1.88 -3.71 -13.23
CA HIS A 37 -1.85 -5.15 -13.50
C HIS A 37 -0.97 -5.92 -12.50
N ASP A 38 0.18 -5.37 -12.11
CA ASP A 38 1.08 -6.01 -11.14
C ASP A 38 0.38 -6.22 -9.79
N ALA A 39 -0.46 -5.27 -9.37
CA ALA A 39 -1.24 -5.40 -8.13
C ALA A 39 -2.28 -6.51 -8.21
N LEU A 40 -2.99 -6.61 -9.34
CA LEU A 40 -3.99 -7.65 -9.57
C LEU A 40 -3.36 -9.04 -9.56
N LEU A 41 -2.26 -9.19 -10.29
CA LEU A 41 -1.50 -10.43 -10.39
C LEU A 41 -0.96 -10.83 -9.02
N ALA A 42 -0.24 -9.93 -8.34
CA ALA A 42 0.35 -10.26 -7.05
C ALA A 42 -0.72 -10.53 -5.98
N SER A 43 -1.84 -9.80 -5.98
CA SER A 43 -2.96 -10.09 -5.07
C SER A 43 -3.50 -11.51 -5.28
N ARG A 44 -3.71 -11.92 -6.54
CA ARG A 44 -4.18 -13.26 -6.89
C ARG A 44 -3.17 -14.35 -6.51
N GLU A 45 -1.90 -14.17 -6.88
CA GLU A 45 -0.88 -15.21 -6.72
C GLU A 45 -0.36 -15.34 -5.28
N LEU A 46 -0.31 -14.22 -4.54
CA LEU A 46 0.24 -14.20 -3.18
C LEU A 46 -0.84 -14.17 -2.09
N GLY A 47 -2.11 -14.06 -2.47
CA GLY A 47 -3.22 -13.92 -1.52
C GLY A 47 -3.17 -12.61 -0.71
N ILE A 48 -2.52 -11.58 -1.26
CA ILE A 48 -2.42 -10.26 -0.60
C ILE A 48 -3.69 -9.48 -0.89
N ARG A 49 -4.18 -8.72 0.10
CA ARG A 49 -5.35 -7.86 -0.08
C ARG A 49 -5.13 -6.80 -1.16
N LEU A 50 -6.01 -6.83 -2.18
CA LEU A 50 -6.10 -5.76 -3.18
C LEU A 50 -6.85 -4.55 -2.62
N LEU A 51 -6.29 -3.37 -2.83
CA LEU A 51 -6.85 -2.08 -2.45
C LEU A 51 -6.89 -1.15 -3.66
N SER A 52 -7.50 0.01 -3.50
CA SER A 52 -7.47 1.09 -4.49
C SER A 52 -6.91 2.37 -3.86
N ARG A 53 -5.93 3.00 -4.52
CA ARG A 53 -5.28 4.24 -4.04
C ARG A 53 -5.54 5.41 -4.98
N ALA A 54 -5.78 6.57 -4.38
CA ALA A 54 -5.82 7.83 -5.10
C ALA A 54 -4.43 8.18 -5.63
N MET A 55 -4.34 8.42 -6.93
CA MET A 55 -3.09 8.75 -7.63
C MET A 55 -2.95 10.26 -7.92
N GLY A 56 -3.95 11.06 -7.53
CA GLY A 56 -4.07 12.48 -7.86
C GLY A 56 -5.03 12.71 -9.03
N GLY A 57 -5.53 13.94 -9.19
CA GLY A 57 -6.42 14.28 -10.31
C GLY A 57 -7.77 13.55 -10.35
N GLY A 58 -8.19 12.93 -9.24
CA GLY A 58 -9.41 12.11 -9.18
C GLY A 58 -9.22 10.65 -9.65
N GLU A 59 -8.06 10.29 -10.18
CA GLU A 59 -7.75 8.94 -10.63
C GLU A 59 -7.42 8.01 -9.45
N ARG A 60 -7.83 6.75 -9.57
CA ARG A 60 -7.48 5.69 -8.63
C ARG A 60 -6.87 4.50 -9.36
N ALA A 61 -5.86 3.90 -8.76
CA ALA A 61 -5.22 2.70 -9.27
C ALA A 61 -5.42 1.53 -8.29
N PRO A 62 -5.54 0.28 -8.78
CA PRO A 62 -5.49 -0.87 -7.91
C PRO A 62 -4.07 -0.99 -7.38
N MET A 63 -3.94 -1.39 -6.12
CA MET A 63 -2.66 -1.55 -5.46
C MET A 63 -2.71 -2.71 -4.48
N CYS A 64 -1.55 -3.32 -4.25
CA CYS A 64 -1.31 -4.15 -3.08
C CYS A 64 0.11 -3.90 -2.60
N GLY A 65 0.46 -4.40 -1.42
CA GLY A 65 1.81 -4.24 -0.91
C GLY A 65 2.16 -5.22 0.19
N VAL A 66 3.46 -5.34 0.41
CA VAL A 66 4.07 -6.22 1.41
C VAL A 66 5.02 -5.42 2.29
N PRO A 67 5.21 -5.81 3.57
CA PRO A 67 6.21 -5.18 4.42
C PRO A 67 7.62 -5.34 3.83
N ALA A 68 8.43 -4.28 3.90
CA ALA A 68 9.79 -4.29 3.36
C ALA A 68 10.69 -5.36 3.99
N ALA A 69 10.50 -5.66 5.28
CA ALA A 69 11.24 -6.70 5.98
C ALA A 69 11.04 -8.11 5.38
N THR A 70 9.90 -8.35 4.73
CA THR A 70 9.51 -9.67 4.19
C THR A 70 9.47 -9.69 2.66
N VAL A 71 9.89 -8.62 1.99
CA VAL A 71 9.71 -8.45 0.54
C VAL A 71 10.33 -9.60 -0.25
N ARG A 72 11.50 -10.08 0.19
CA ARG A 72 12.25 -11.13 -0.49
C ARG A 72 11.47 -12.45 -0.53
N ASP A 73 10.79 -12.81 0.55
CA ASP A 73 10.00 -14.04 0.62
C ASP A 73 8.82 -13.98 -0.37
N TYR A 74 8.16 -12.84 -0.50
CA TYR A 74 7.08 -12.64 -1.46
C TYR A 74 7.60 -12.63 -2.91
N ALA A 75 8.76 -12.03 -3.15
CA ALA A 75 9.40 -12.05 -4.46
C ALA A 75 9.78 -13.48 -4.88
N GLN A 76 10.34 -14.28 -3.97
CA GLN A 76 10.65 -15.69 -4.22
C GLN A 76 9.41 -16.54 -4.49
N LYS A 77 8.30 -16.29 -3.77
CA LYS A 77 7.02 -16.96 -4.06
C LYS A 77 6.49 -16.67 -5.47
N LEU A 78 6.65 -15.46 -5.99
CA LEU A 78 6.29 -15.13 -7.37
C LEU A 78 7.27 -15.74 -8.38
N ALA A 79 8.56 -15.74 -8.05
CA ALA A 79 9.59 -16.37 -8.88
C ALA A 79 9.35 -17.88 -9.04
N GLY A 80 9.00 -18.59 -7.97
CA GLY A 80 8.62 -20.00 -8.00
C GLY A 80 7.31 -20.28 -8.78
N ARG A 81 6.53 -19.24 -9.08
CA ARG A 81 5.36 -19.30 -9.97
C ARG A 81 5.68 -18.90 -11.41
N GLY A 82 6.95 -18.74 -11.76
CA GLY A 82 7.40 -18.42 -13.11
C GLY A 82 7.42 -16.92 -13.44
N PHE A 83 7.19 -16.01 -12.48
CA PHE A 83 7.21 -14.57 -12.72
C PHE A 83 8.57 -13.95 -12.43
N ARG A 84 9.07 -13.11 -13.34
CA ARG A 84 10.22 -12.25 -13.03
C ARG A 84 9.77 -11.16 -12.06
N VAL A 85 10.61 -10.84 -11.07
CA VAL A 85 10.33 -9.79 -10.09
C VAL A 85 11.47 -8.78 -10.06
N VAL A 86 11.13 -7.49 -9.97
CA VAL A 86 12.07 -6.39 -9.83
C VAL A 86 11.80 -5.68 -8.51
N LEU A 87 12.82 -5.59 -7.65
CA LEU A 87 12.77 -4.81 -6.43
C LEU A 87 13.37 -3.43 -6.69
N CYS A 88 12.55 -2.40 -6.57
CA CYS A 88 12.95 -1.01 -6.71
C CYS A 88 12.92 -0.35 -5.33
N ALA A 89 14.10 -0.15 -4.75
CA ALA A 89 14.24 0.37 -3.40
C ALA A 89 14.34 1.89 -3.38
N GLN A 90 13.95 2.47 -2.26
CA GLN A 90 14.09 3.89 -1.98
C GLN A 90 15.45 4.11 -1.31
N VAL A 91 16.38 4.76 -2.02
CA VAL A 91 17.74 5.03 -1.55
C VAL A 91 17.84 6.49 -1.12
N ARG A 92 18.24 6.71 0.14
CA ARG A 92 18.50 8.04 0.68
C ARG A 92 19.95 8.41 0.41
N GLU A 93 20.14 9.57 -0.18
CA GLU A 93 21.47 10.14 -0.39
C GLU A 93 21.89 10.99 0.82
N GLU A 94 23.19 11.20 0.97
CA GLU A 94 23.77 12.07 2.02
C GLU A 94 23.23 13.50 1.96
N SER A 95 22.87 13.96 0.75
CA SER A 95 22.23 15.26 0.49
C SER A 95 20.82 15.39 1.09
N GLY A 96 20.26 14.31 1.66
CA GLY A 96 18.88 14.25 2.12
C GLY A 96 17.87 14.00 0.99
N ALA A 97 18.31 14.02 -0.27
CA ALA A 97 17.51 13.61 -1.41
C ALA A 97 17.22 12.11 -1.36
N CYS A 98 16.15 11.71 -2.04
CA CYS A 98 15.77 10.33 -2.09
C CYS A 98 15.47 9.92 -3.52
N ARG A 99 16.24 8.94 -4.02
CA ARG A 99 16.08 8.37 -5.35
C ARG A 99 15.50 6.97 -5.26
N ARG A 100 15.00 6.47 -6.38
CA ARG A 100 14.65 5.06 -6.53
C ARG A 100 15.58 4.41 -7.53
N GLU A 101 16.01 3.19 -7.22
CA GLU A 101 16.84 2.38 -8.09
C GLU A 101 16.44 0.91 -7.96
N ILE A 102 16.70 0.14 -9.01
CA ILE A 102 16.50 -1.30 -8.98
C ILE A 102 17.66 -1.91 -8.19
N THR A 103 17.35 -2.52 -7.05
CA THR A 103 18.35 -3.14 -6.17
C THR A 103 18.49 -4.63 -6.42
N GLU A 104 17.43 -5.31 -6.84
CA GLU A 104 17.44 -6.75 -7.09
C GLU A 104 16.51 -7.11 -8.24
N LYS A 105 16.93 -8.04 -9.09
CA LYS A 105 16.09 -8.70 -10.09
C LYS A 105 16.05 -10.18 -9.76
N VAL A 106 14.88 -10.67 -9.35
CA VAL A 106 14.67 -12.08 -9.03
C VAL A 106 14.20 -12.79 -10.30
N GLN A 107 14.96 -13.80 -10.71
CA GLN A 107 14.64 -14.60 -11.89
C GLN A 107 13.62 -15.68 -11.55
N PRO A 108 12.71 -16.01 -12.49
CA PRO A 108 11.72 -17.06 -12.28
C PRO A 108 12.35 -18.45 -12.30
N GLU A 109 11.68 -19.39 -11.65
CA GLU A 109 11.97 -20.82 -11.79
C GLU A 109 11.27 -21.35 -13.06
N GLY A 110 12.02 -22.03 -13.93
CA GLY A 110 11.48 -22.61 -15.16
C GLY A 110 11.26 -21.59 -16.29
N LYS A 111 10.22 -21.81 -17.11
CA LYS A 111 9.91 -20.96 -18.26
C LYS A 111 9.29 -19.64 -17.77
N PRO A 112 9.89 -18.47 -18.07
CA PRO A 112 9.33 -17.18 -17.65
C PRO A 112 7.94 -16.92 -18.24
N HIS A 113 7.03 -16.43 -17.40
CA HIS A 113 5.86 -15.69 -17.87
C HIS A 113 6.33 -14.33 -18.41
N ASP A 114 5.93 -13.99 -19.63
CA ASP A 114 6.11 -12.65 -20.20
C ASP A 114 4.85 -11.84 -19.95
N LEU A 115 4.96 -10.79 -19.14
CA LEU A 115 3.86 -9.93 -18.74
C LEU A 115 3.63 -8.73 -19.68
N THR A 116 4.43 -8.60 -20.74
CA THR A 116 4.43 -7.41 -21.59
C THR A 116 3.07 -7.17 -22.24
N GLN A 117 2.42 -8.24 -22.72
CA GLN A 117 1.14 -8.16 -23.41
C GLN A 117 0.00 -7.84 -22.43
N GLU A 118 -0.02 -8.48 -21.27
CA GLU A 118 -1.01 -8.25 -20.22
C GLU A 118 -0.90 -6.83 -19.66
N TRP A 119 0.32 -6.32 -19.51
CA TRP A 119 0.56 -4.94 -19.11
C TRP A 119 -0.01 -3.95 -20.13
N ASP A 120 0.26 -4.15 -21.41
CA ASP A 120 -0.26 -3.27 -22.47
C ASP A 120 -1.78 -3.43 -22.65
N ALA A 121 -2.33 -4.62 -22.40
CA ALA A 121 -3.77 -4.88 -22.45
C ALA A 121 -4.53 -4.21 -21.29
N TYR A 122 -3.93 -4.14 -20.10
CA TYR A 122 -4.56 -3.52 -18.92
C TYR A 122 -5.04 -2.09 -19.19
N PHE A 123 -4.26 -1.27 -19.91
CA PHE A 123 -4.64 0.12 -20.19
C PHE A 123 -5.68 0.27 -21.31
N LYS A 124 -5.92 -0.79 -22.10
CA LYS A 124 -6.99 -0.81 -23.10
C LYS A 124 -8.33 -1.13 -22.44
N GLU A 125 -8.34 -2.10 -21.53
CA GLU A 125 -9.54 -2.57 -20.85
C GLU A 125 -9.23 -2.92 -19.38
N PRO A 126 -9.18 -1.92 -18.48
CA PRO A 126 -8.88 -2.16 -17.09
C PRO A 126 -10.07 -2.82 -16.38
N PRO A 127 -9.85 -3.84 -15.54
CA PRO A 127 -10.92 -4.44 -14.76
C PRO A 127 -11.48 -3.45 -13.74
N PRO A 128 -12.71 -3.67 -13.25
CA PRO A 128 -13.31 -2.80 -12.26
C PRO A 128 -12.44 -2.73 -11.00
N LEU A 129 -12.18 -1.51 -10.54
CA LEU A 129 -11.39 -1.29 -9.34
C LEU A 129 -12.09 -1.88 -8.12
N PRO A 130 -11.33 -2.45 -7.16
CA PRO A 130 -11.91 -2.80 -5.88
C PRO A 130 -12.52 -1.54 -5.24
N PRO A 131 -13.67 -1.67 -4.57
CA PRO A 131 -14.31 -0.55 -3.90
C PRO A 131 -13.30 0.11 -2.95
N ALA A 132 -13.39 1.43 -2.81
CA ALA A 132 -12.59 2.11 -1.80
C ALA A 132 -12.81 1.39 -0.46
N PRO A 133 -11.77 1.21 0.37
CA PRO A 133 -12.05 0.88 1.76
C PRO A 133 -13.04 1.93 2.27
N ALA A 134 -14.16 1.48 2.83
CA ALA A 134 -15.11 2.38 3.45
C ALA A 134 -14.29 3.32 4.34
N PRO A 135 -14.52 4.65 4.28
CA PRO A 135 -13.81 5.55 5.18
C PRO A 135 -13.97 4.96 6.57
N ALA A 136 -12.87 4.65 7.25
CA ALA A 136 -12.89 4.18 8.62
C ALA A 136 -13.87 5.08 9.33
N LYS A 137 -14.99 4.53 9.87
CA LYS A 137 -16.15 5.30 10.33
C LYS A 137 -15.59 6.46 11.13
N ARG A 138 -15.49 7.62 10.50
CA ARG A 138 -14.84 8.77 11.11
C ARG A 138 -15.98 9.34 11.92
N GLY A 139 -16.29 8.64 13.01
CA GLY A 139 -17.23 9.10 14.00
C GLY A 139 -16.71 10.46 14.36
N ARG A 140 -17.37 11.52 13.90
CA ARG A 140 -17.40 12.76 14.64
C ARG A 140 -18.19 12.43 15.88
N ASP A 141 -17.54 11.71 16.79
CA ASP A 141 -18.10 11.48 18.09
C ASP A 141 -18.08 12.85 18.75
N LYS A 142 -19.27 13.47 18.82
CA LYS A 142 -19.43 14.80 19.41
C LYS A 142 -18.84 14.83 20.82
N GLY A 143 -18.93 13.71 21.55
CA GLY A 143 -18.34 13.55 22.88
C GLY A 143 -16.81 13.57 22.86
N LEU A 144 -16.18 12.93 21.88
CA LEU A 144 -14.71 12.97 21.75
C LEU A 144 -14.21 14.39 21.42
N MET A 145 -14.90 15.10 20.53
CA MET A 145 -14.53 16.47 20.15
C MET A 145 -14.69 17.45 21.32
N GLU A 146 -15.73 17.30 22.14
CA GLU A 146 -15.93 18.09 23.36
C GLU A 146 -14.84 17.81 24.40
N GLN A 147 -14.46 16.54 24.59
CA GLN A 147 -13.36 16.16 25.49
C GLN A 147 -12.00 16.66 25.01
N LEU A 148 -11.74 16.63 23.69
CA LEU A 148 -10.54 17.21 23.10
C LEU A 148 -10.47 18.73 23.31
N ALA A 149 -11.61 19.43 23.17
CA ALA A 149 -11.67 20.88 23.39
C ALA A 149 -11.46 21.26 24.86
N ALA A 150 -11.86 20.40 25.80
CA ALA A 150 -11.68 20.60 27.23
C ALA A 150 -10.28 20.18 27.74
N LEU A 151 -9.48 19.47 26.93
CA LEU A 151 -8.19 18.95 27.36
C LEU A 151 -7.11 20.05 27.36
N ASP A 152 -6.67 20.45 28.55
CA ASP A 152 -5.53 21.33 28.70
C ASP A 152 -4.21 20.53 28.70
N VAL A 153 -3.60 20.44 27.52
CA VAL A 153 -2.35 19.70 27.30
C VAL A 153 -1.18 20.24 28.13
N SER A 154 -1.23 21.50 28.58
CA SER A 154 -0.17 22.09 29.41
C SER A 154 -0.19 21.60 30.86
N ARG A 155 -1.30 20.97 31.28
CA ARG A 155 -1.54 20.57 32.68
C ARG A 155 -1.58 19.06 32.89
N ILE A 156 -1.34 18.27 31.86
CA ILE A 156 -1.36 16.80 31.95
C ILE A 156 0.05 16.23 31.85
N THR A 157 0.31 15.17 32.61
CA THR A 157 1.53 14.38 32.48
C THR A 157 1.43 13.42 31.28
N PRO A 158 2.56 12.95 30.73
CA PRO A 158 2.55 11.93 29.69
C PRO A 158 1.77 10.65 30.07
N MET A 159 1.78 10.26 31.35
CA MET A 159 1.03 9.10 31.82
C MET A 159 -0.48 9.33 31.80
N GLN A 160 -0.93 10.49 32.28
CA GLN A 160 -2.35 10.88 32.22
C GLN A 160 -2.85 11.01 30.77
N ALA A 161 -2.00 11.55 29.88
CA ALA A 161 -2.31 11.60 28.45
C ALA A 161 -2.49 10.18 27.87
N LEU A 162 -1.64 9.23 28.25
CA LEU A 162 -1.75 7.84 27.81
C LEU A 162 -3.01 7.17 28.36
N GLU A 163 -3.37 7.39 29.61
CA GLU A 163 -4.61 6.88 30.23
C GLU A 163 -5.85 7.39 29.49
N ILE A 164 -5.91 8.68 29.17
CA ILE A 164 -7.01 9.28 28.39
C ILE A 164 -7.11 8.64 27.00
N LEU A 165 -5.98 8.46 26.32
CA LEU A 165 -5.94 7.82 25.00
C LEU A 165 -6.40 6.35 25.05
N CYS A 166 -5.98 5.59 26.07
CA CYS A 166 -6.44 4.21 26.28
C CYS A 166 -7.94 4.15 26.53
N ALA A 167 -8.48 5.02 27.39
CA ALA A 167 -9.91 5.10 27.67
C ALA A 167 -10.73 5.45 26.41
N TRP A 168 -10.23 6.36 25.57
CA TRP A 168 -10.88 6.68 24.29
C TRP A 168 -10.84 5.51 23.31
N LYS A 169 -9.73 4.77 23.25
CA LYS A 169 -9.60 3.58 22.41
C LYS A 169 -10.64 2.53 22.80
N GLU A 170 -10.80 2.25 24.10
CA GLU A 170 -11.80 1.30 24.58
C GLU A 170 -13.22 1.77 24.25
N ARG A 171 -13.52 3.04 24.52
CA ARG A 171 -14.88 3.61 24.38
C ARG A 171 -15.33 3.78 22.94
N TYR A 172 -14.43 4.18 22.04
CA TYR A 172 -14.78 4.58 20.68
C TYR A 172 -14.28 3.63 19.59
N CYS A 173 -13.45 2.64 19.92
CA CYS A 173 -13.03 1.59 18.99
C CYS A 173 -13.63 0.20 19.28
N GLY A 174 -14.37 0.01 20.39
CA GLY A 174 -14.77 -1.30 20.91
C GLY A 174 -16.17 -1.85 20.59
N ALA A 175 -16.99 -1.25 19.71
CA ALA A 175 -18.34 -1.74 19.41
C ALA A 175 -18.46 -2.24 17.96
N GLY A 176 -17.93 -3.43 17.69
CA GLY A 176 -18.04 -4.04 16.37
C GLY A 176 -17.50 -5.45 16.26
N ASP A 177 -17.88 -6.36 17.17
CA ASP A 177 -18.18 -7.77 16.87
C ASP A 177 -18.71 -8.46 18.14
N ASP A 178 -20.01 -8.72 18.22
CA ASP A 178 -20.54 -9.77 19.10
C ASP A 178 -21.84 -10.28 18.47
N GLY A 179 -21.65 -10.94 17.31
CA GLY A 179 -22.67 -11.73 16.65
C GLY A 179 -22.63 -13.16 17.16
N LEU A 180 -23.05 -13.39 18.40
CA LEU A 180 -23.52 -14.70 18.85
C LEU A 180 -24.96 -14.56 19.32
N ARG A 181 -25.88 -14.87 18.39
CA ARG A 181 -27.25 -15.26 18.71
C ARG A 181 -27.17 -16.63 19.40
N GLU A 182 -27.33 -16.67 20.71
CA GLU A 182 -27.80 -17.88 21.38
C GLU A 182 -29.32 -17.95 21.16
N ASP A 183 -29.71 -18.56 20.04
CA ASP A 183 -31.04 -19.12 19.87
C ASP A 183 -30.96 -20.60 20.29
N MET A 184 -31.10 -20.90 21.60
CA MET A 184 -31.77 -22.10 22.14
C MET A 184 -32.00 -22.01 23.66
#